data_AF-A0A5K1GTB8-F1
#
_entry.id   AF-A0A5K1GTB8-F1
#
_cell.length_a   1.000
_cell.length_b   1.000
_cell.length_c   1.000
_cell.angle_alpha   90.00
_cell.angle_beta   90.00
_cell.angle_gamma   90.00
#
_symmetry.space_group_name_H-M   'P 1'
#
loop_
_entity.id
_entity.type
_entity.pdbx_description
1 polymer ?
#
loop_
_entity_poly.entity_id
_entity_poly.type
_entity_poly.pdbx_seq_one_letter_code
_entity_poly.pdbx_strand_id
1 'polypeptide(L)'
;IPRTIGVAVPMKATFFITYIMVDGWAGIAMEVLRLKPLVIYHLKNTLIVRTEKDREEAMNPGNLGFAISEPRLQLYFLLGLVYAVITPILLPFIVVFFGLAYLVFRHQ
;
A
#
# COMPACT_ATOMS: atom_id res chain seq x y z
N ILE A 1 28.19 22.73 -1.97
CA ILE A 1 27.54 21.71 -1.11
C ILE A 1 26.21 22.22 -0.51
N PRO A 2 26.14 23.30 0.30
CA PRO A 2 24.89 23.70 0.97
C PRO A 2 23.78 24.17 0.00
N ARG A 3 24.14 24.93 -1.06
CA ARG A 3 23.18 25.37 -2.08
C ARG A 3 22.60 24.22 -2.92
N THR A 4 23.40 23.21 -3.20
CA THR A 4 22.99 22.05 -4.02
C THR A 4 21.95 21.21 -3.28
N ILE A 5 22.12 21.00 -1.97
CA ILE A 5 21.17 20.24 -1.14
C ILE A 5 19.87 21.03 -0.93
N GLY A 6 19.97 22.35 -0.69
CA GLY A 6 18.79 23.22 -0.47
C GLY A 6 17.83 23.32 -1.67
N VAL A 7 18.32 23.06 -2.89
CA VAL A 7 17.49 23.03 -4.11
C VAL A 7 17.11 21.61 -4.50
N ALA A 8 17.99 20.63 -4.32
CA ALA A 8 17.74 19.25 -4.76
C ALA A 8 16.67 18.54 -3.92
N VAL A 9 16.58 18.78 -2.61
CA VAL A 9 15.62 18.09 -1.73
C VAL A 9 14.17 18.46 -2.06
N PRO A 10 13.79 19.76 -2.20
CA PRO A 10 12.45 20.12 -2.64
C PRO A 10 12.09 19.60 -4.05
N MET A 11 13.06 19.55 -4.98
CA MET A 11 12.83 19.02 -6.33
C MET A 11 12.44 17.53 -6.35
N LYS A 12 12.81 16.76 -5.30
CA LYS A 12 12.41 15.35 -5.17
C LYS A 12 11.00 15.17 -4.60
N ALA A 13 10.38 16.21 -4.05
CA ALA A 13 9.03 16.11 -3.49
C ALA A 13 8.00 15.64 -4.53
N THR A 14 8.08 16.12 -5.77
CA THR A 14 7.18 15.71 -6.86
C THR A 14 7.28 14.20 -7.15
N PHE A 15 8.48 13.63 -7.10
CA PHE A 15 8.67 12.18 -7.23
C PHE A 15 7.96 11.44 -6.10
N PHE A 16 8.11 11.88 -4.85
CA PHE A 16 7.45 11.25 -3.71
C PHE A 16 5.93 11.36 -3.75
N ILE A 17 5.39 12.47 -4.26
CA ILE A 17 3.94 12.62 -4.49
C ILE A 17 3.45 11.55 -5.48
N THR A 18 4.13 11.40 -6.63
CA THR A 18 3.77 10.34 -7.60
C THR A 18 3.93 8.94 -7.03
N TYR A 19 4.97 8.72 -6.23
CA TYR A 19 5.21 7.43 -5.57
C TYR A 19 4.07 7.09 -4.60
N ILE A 20 3.62 8.03 -3.76
CA ILE A 20 2.50 7.82 -2.82
C ILE A 20 1.19 7.53 -3.57
N MET A 21 0.94 8.20 -4.70
CA MET A 21 -0.27 7.94 -5.49
C MET A 21 -0.23 6.55 -6.14
N VAL A 22 0.92 6.14 -6.68
CA VAL A 22 1.04 4.86 -7.40
C VAL A 22 1.18 3.68 -6.45
N ASP A 23 2.19 3.68 -5.57
CA ASP A 23 2.43 2.55 -4.65
C ASP A 23 1.44 2.57 -3.48
N GLY A 24 1.15 3.76 -2.93
CA GLY A 24 0.28 3.90 -1.77
C GLY A 24 -1.20 3.71 -2.13
N TRP A 25 -1.79 4.65 -2.89
CA TRP A 25 -3.23 4.65 -3.14
C TRP A 25 -3.67 3.44 -3.99
N ALA A 26 -2.99 3.18 -5.11
CA ALA A 26 -3.33 2.03 -5.95
C ALA A 26 -3.02 0.70 -5.24
N GLY A 27 -1.95 0.65 -4.44
CA GLY A 27 -1.63 -0.51 -3.61
C GLY A 27 -2.75 -0.85 -2.63
N ILE A 28 -3.26 0.13 -1.88
CA ILE A 28 -4.38 -0.08 -0.95
C ILE A 28 -5.67 -0.45 -1.69
N ALA A 29 -5.94 0.14 -2.85
CA ALA A 29 -7.09 -0.24 -3.68
C ALA A 29 -7.02 -1.70 -4.15
N MET A 30 -5.83 -2.18 -4.52
CA MET A 30 -5.61 -3.59 -4.87
C MET A 30 -5.75 -4.52 -3.66
N GLU A 31 -5.36 -4.06 -2.47
CA GLU A 31 -5.48 -4.83 -1.23
C GLU A 31 -6.94 -5.11 -0.89
N VAL A 32 -7.85 -4.13 -1.05
CA VAL A 32 -9.31 -4.32 -0.86
C VAL A 32 -9.84 -5.47 -1.70
N LEU A 33 -9.45 -5.50 -2.97
CA LEU A 33 -9.90 -6.53 -3.91
C LEU A 33 -9.31 -7.91 -3.62
N ARG A 34 -8.24 -7.98 -2.80
CA ARG A 34 -7.46 -9.20 -2.53
C ARG A 34 -7.18 -9.98 -3.82
N LEU A 35 -6.61 -9.31 -4.83
CA LEU A 35 -6.43 -9.87 -6.19
C LEU A 35 -5.65 -11.20 -6.18
N LYS A 36 -4.60 -11.32 -5.36
CA LYS A 36 -3.77 -12.53 -5.29
C LYS A 36 -4.57 -13.77 -4.86
N PRO A 37 -5.25 -13.80 -3.68
CA PRO A 37 -6.06 -14.95 -3.31
C PRO A 37 -7.27 -15.13 -4.25
N LEU A 38 -7.84 -14.05 -4.83
CA LEU A 38 -8.94 -14.17 -5.79
C LEU A 38 -8.54 -14.96 -7.05
N VAL A 39 -7.39 -14.64 -7.64
CA VAL A 39 -6.87 -15.34 -8.83
C VAL A 39 -6.49 -16.78 -8.49
N ILE A 40 -5.81 -16.98 -7.35
CA ILE A 40 -5.42 -18.33 -6.89
C ILE A 40 -6.66 -19.19 -6.63
N TYR A 41 -7.72 -18.62 -6.02
CA TYR A 41 -8.97 -19.33 -5.77
C TYR A 41 -9.61 -19.80 -7.07
N HIS A 42 -9.76 -18.93 -8.08
CA HIS A 42 -10.35 -19.33 -9.36
C HIS A 42 -9.50 -20.38 -10.09
N LEU A 43 -8.18 -20.25 -10.04
CA LEU A 43 -7.29 -21.24 -10.64
C LEU A 43 -7.40 -22.60 -9.94
N LYS A 44 -7.37 -22.63 -8.60
CA LYS A 44 -7.54 -23.85 -7.81
C LYS A 44 -8.91 -24.48 -8.00
N ASN A 45 -9.97 -23.67 -8.01
CA ASN A 45 -11.35 -24.12 -8.18
C ASN A 45 -11.57 -24.78 -9.54
N THR A 46 -10.90 -24.29 -10.58
CA THR A 46 -11.07 -24.82 -11.95
C THR A 46 -10.21 -26.07 -12.20
N LEU A 47 -9.03 -26.17 -11.59
CA LEU A 47 -8.06 -27.23 -11.91
C LEU A 47 -7.92 -28.34 -10.85
N ILE A 48 -8.10 -28.03 -9.57
CA ILE A 48 -7.67 -28.89 -8.46
C ILE A 48 -8.84 -29.33 -7.58
N VAL A 49 -9.84 -28.48 -7.37
CA VAL A 49 -10.95 -28.77 -6.45
C VAL A 49 -11.77 -29.96 -6.96
N ARG A 50 -11.77 -31.05 -6.20
CA ARG A 50 -12.60 -32.24 -6.44
C ARG A 50 -13.52 -32.57 -5.28
N THR A 51 -13.20 -32.08 -4.08
CA THR A 51 -13.96 -32.31 -2.84
C THR A 51 -14.24 -31.00 -2.12
N GLU A 52 -15.24 -30.99 -1.22
CA GLU A 52 -15.58 -29.80 -0.42
C GLU A 52 -14.42 -29.33 0.48
N LYS A 53 -13.56 -30.25 0.94
CA LYS A 53 -12.36 -29.89 1.72
C LYS A 53 -11.34 -29.09 0.92
N ASP A 54 -11.16 -29.42 -0.36
CA ASP A 54 -10.25 -28.67 -1.25
C ASP A 54 -10.75 -27.23 -1.47
N ARG A 55 -12.08 -27.05 -1.41
CA ARG A 55 -12.72 -25.74 -1.53
C ARG A 55 -12.50 -24.90 -0.28
N GLU A 56 -12.62 -25.49 0.92
CA GLU A 56 -12.31 -24.81 2.19
C GLU A 56 -10.84 -24.36 2.24
N GLU A 57 -9.90 -25.22 1.82
CA GLU A 57 -8.48 -24.87 1.75
C GLU A 57 -8.18 -23.76 0.74
N ALA A 58 -8.91 -23.73 -0.39
CA ALA A 58 -8.78 -22.67 -1.38
C ALA A 58 -9.35 -21.32 -0.91
N MET A 59 -10.30 -21.33 0.03
CA MET A 59 -10.94 -20.13 0.58
C MET A 59 -10.12 -19.42 1.66
N ASN A 60 -8.99 -19.98 2.11
CA ASN A 60 -8.16 -19.33 3.13
C ASN A 60 -7.44 -18.09 2.55
N PRO A 61 -7.80 -16.86 2.98
CA PRO A 61 -7.23 -15.64 2.41
C PRO A 61 -5.81 -15.32 2.90
N GLY A 62 -5.30 -16.06 3.90
CA GLY A 62 -4.00 -15.80 4.52
C GLY A 62 -4.02 -14.68 5.57
N ASN A 63 -2.82 -14.25 6.01
CA ASN A 63 -2.64 -13.20 7.01
C ASN A 63 -2.38 -11.84 6.34
N LEU A 64 -2.63 -10.74 7.07
CA LEU A 64 -2.54 -9.32 6.67
C LEU A 64 -1.13 -8.82 6.25
N GLY A 65 -0.18 -9.72 5.99
CA GLY A 65 1.12 -9.37 5.42
C GLY A 65 1.92 -8.38 6.27
N PHE A 66 1.88 -8.50 7.60
CA PHE A 66 2.50 -7.56 8.54
C PHE A 66 3.95 -7.17 8.18
N ALA A 67 4.76 -8.15 7.78
CA ALA A 67 6.15 -7.93 7.37
C ALA A 67 6.34 -6.98 6.18
N ILE A 68 5.30 -6.76 5.37
CA ILE A 68 5.31 -5.90 4.19
C ILE A 68 4.58 -4.59 4.47
N SER A 69 3.40 -4.68 5.11
CA SER A 69 2.54 -3.52 5.39
C SER A 69 3.16 -2.58 6.41
N GLU A 70 3.78 -3.10 7.46
CA GLU A 70 4.33 -2.30 8.55
C GLU A 70 5.50 -1.40 8.10
N PRO A 71 6.55 -1.91 7.41
CA PRO A 71 7.63 -1.04 6.93
C PRO A 71 7.15 0.01 5.91
N ARG A 72 6.13 -0.32 5.11
CA ARG A 72 5.55 0.61 4.13
C ARG A 72 4.84 1.78 4.83
N LEU A 73 4.05 1.51 5.87
CA LEU A 73 3.41 2.55 6.66
C LEU A 73 4.43 3.46 7.34
N GLN A 74 5.51 2.88 7.88
CA GLN A 74 6.61 3.63 8.50
C GLN A 74 7.33 4.53 7.48
N LEU A 75 7.54 4.07 6.24
CA LEU A 75 8.11 4.88 5.16
C LEU A 75 7.25 6.12 4.88
N TYR A 76 5.94 5.95 4.75
CA TYR A 76 5.03 7.08 4.51
C TYR A 76 4.97 8.04 5.70
N PHE A 77 5.04 7.51 6.92
CA PHE A 77 5.13 8.34 8.13
C PHE A 77 6.40 9.19 8.14
N LEU A 78 7.56 8.59 7.82
CA LEU A 78 8.84 9.30 7.71
C LEU A 78 8.78 10.40 6.64
N LEU A 79 8.25 10.09 5.45
CA LEU A 79 8.09 11.08 4.38
C LEU A 79 7.20 12.25 4.82
N GLY A 80 6.11 11.96 5.55
CA GLY A 80 5.24 12.99 6.11
C GLY A 80 5.96 13.93 7.07
N LEU A 81 6.72 13.39 8.02
CA LEU A 81 7.46 14.19 8.99
C LEU A 81 8.57 15.03 8.34
N VAL A 82 9.34 14.44 7.41
CA VAL A 82 10.45 15.13 6.75
C VAL A 82 9.96 16.24 5.82
N TYR A 83 8.92 15.96 5.02
CA TYR A 83 8.41 16.92 4.03
C TYR A 83 7.35 17.88 4.59
N ALA A 84 6.86 17.69 5.82
CA ALA A 84 5.91 18.62 6.46
C ALA A 84 6.44 20.07 6.48
N VAL A 85 7.73 20.25 6.78
CA VAL A 85 8.36 21.57 6.87
C VAL A 85 8.87 22.05 5.51
N ILE A 86 9.29 21.13 4.63
CA ILE A 86 9.95 21.46 3.36
C ILE A 86 8.94 21.70 2.24
N THR A 87 7.93 20.85 2.12
CA THR A 87 6.97 20.87 1.01
C THR A 87 5.59 20.41 1.49
N PRO A 88 4.83 21.32 2.15
CA PRO A 88 3.56 20.99 2.80
C PRO A 88 2.49 20.41 1.87
N ILE A 89 2.58 20.67 0.55
CA ILE A 89 1.64 20.15 -0.45
C ILE A 89 1.66 18.63 -0.57
N LEU A 90 2.68 17.95 -0.05
CA LEU A 90 2.75 16.50 0.02
C LEU A 90 1.81 15.92 1.11
N LEU A 91 1.53 16.69 2.18
CA LEU A 91 0.76 16.21 3.33
C LEU A 91 -0.67 15.75 2.99
N PRO A 92 -1.47 16.47 2.17
CA PRO A 92 -2.79 15.99 1.79
C PRO A 92 -2.77 14.59 1.17
N PHE A 93 -1.74 14.26 0.37
CA PHE A 93 -1.62 12.95 -0.26
C PHE A 93 -1.38 11.83 0.76
N ILE A 94 -0.57 12.12 1.78
CA ILE A 94 -0.30 11.19 2.89
C ILE A 94 -1.53 11.02 3.77
N VAL A 95 -2.25 12.09 4.09
CA VAL A 95 -3.47 12.02 4.92
C VAL A 95 -4.54 11.17 4.22
N VAL A 96 -4.75 11.39 2.92
CA VAL A 96 -5.67 10.55 2.13
C VAL A 96 -5.21 9.10 2.11
N PHE A 97 -3.91 8.84 1.93
CA PHE A 97 -3.36 7.48 1.99
C PHE A 97 -3.68 6.80 3.32
N PHE A 98 -3.39 7.45 4.46
CA PHE A 98 -3.66 6.87 5.79
C PHE A 98 -5.16 6.70 6.05
N GLY A 99 -6.00 7.62 5.59
CA GLY A 99 -7.46 7.49 5.67
C GLY A 99 -7.98 6.27 4.92
N LEU A 100 -7.51 6.06 3.69
CA LEU A 100 -7.83 4.87 2.90
C LEU A 100 -7.28 3.60 3.54
N ALA A 101 -6.00 3.59 3.92
CA ALA A 101 -5.37 2.44 4.56
C ALA A 101 -6.10 2.02 5.84
N TYR A 102 -6.51 2.98 6.67
CA TYR A 102 -7.30 2.72 7.87
C TYR A 102 -8.64 2.06 7.54
N LEU A 103 -9.38 2.60 6.57
CA LEU A 103 -10.68 2.06 6.18
C LEU A 103 -10.55 0.62 5.66
N VAL A 104 -9.54 0.37 4.84
CA VAL A 104 -9.30 -0.95 4.23
C VAL A 104 -8.86 -1.98 5.27
N PHE A 105 -7.83 -1.67 6.06
CA PHE A 105 -7.34 -2.61 7.08
C PHE A 105 -8.34 -2.83 8.22
N ARG A 106 -9.26 -1.90 8.46
CA ARG A 106 -10.35 -2.10 9.41
C ARG A 106 -11.46 -3.00 8.86
N HIS A 107 -11.69 -2.97 7.55
CA HIS A 107 -12.69 -3.81 6.91
C HIS A 107 -12.20 -5.26 6.72
N GLN A 108 -10.90 -5.43 6.50
CA GLN A 108 -10.24 -6.70 6.23
C GLN A 108 -9.96 -7.55 7.47
#